data_AF-D0WDJ9-F1
#
_entry.id   AF-D0WDJ9-F1
#
_cell.length_a   1.000
_cell.length_b   1.000
_cell.length_c   1.000
_cell.angle_alpha   90.00
_cell.angle_beta   90.00
_cell.angle_gamma   90.00
#
_symmetry.space_group_name_H-M   'P 1'
#
loop_
_entity.id
_entity.type
_entity.pdbx_description
1 polymer ?
#
loop_
_entity_poly.entity_id
_entity_poly.type
_entity_poly.pdbx_seq_one_letter_code
_entity_poly.pdbx_strand_id
1 'polypeptide(L)'
;MEDKLENQYFASLYANEKAFIVQTQSGFRLLMLDTLFPPHILPPNVDDNLLGQAISQALKNSRTFKYGSEECKNFFDPVQRVQRYNQWVDHIRETLGYKTKSALFRRMMMCSIKMDSKEIIISPNKHIRSDAWEGIDGKDIIIPVDRNYSEIGQGAKQALSYCK
;
A
#
# COMPACT_ATOMS: atom_id res chain seq x y z
N MET A 1 12.02 -26.32 0.66
CA MET A 1 10.79 -25.58 0.92
C MET A 1 10.91 -24.30 0.14
N GLU A 2 10.44 -24.31 -1.11
CA GLU A 2 10.43 -23.13 -1.97
C GLU A 2 9.72 -21.99 -1.25
N ASP A 3 10.36 -20.82 -1.18
CA ASP A 3 9.78 -19.65 -0.53
C ASP A 3 8.57 -19.22 -1.36
N LYS A 4 7.35 -19.45 -0.84
CA LYS A 4 6.05 -19.08 -1.46
C LYS A 4 5.91 -17.59 -1.82
N LEU A 5 6.90 -16.76 -1.47
CA LEU A 5 7.01 -15.35 -1.78
C LEU A 5 7.74 -15.06 -3.10
N GLU A 6 8.42 -16.05 -3.72
CA GLU A 6 8.92 -15.89 -5.08
C GLU A 6 7.75 -15.56 -6.00
N ASN A 7 7.78 -14.36 -6.59
CA ASN A 7 6.75 -13.78 -7.47
C ASN A 7 5.50 -13.22 -6.78
N GLN A 8 5.61 -12.77 -5.52
CA GLN A 8 4.57 -11.96 -4.87
C GLN A 8 5.00 -10.50 -4.76
N TYR A 9 4.08 -9.60 -5.12
CA TYR A 9 4.29 -8.16 -5.12
C TYR A 9 3.25 -7.48 -4.23
N PHE A 10 3.66 -6.42 -3.56
CA PHE A 10 2.85 -5.81 -2.50
C PHE A 10 2.78 -4.29 -2.62
N ALA A 11 1.63 -3.75 -2.29
CA ALA A 11 1.40 -2.33 -2.14
C ALA A 11 0.36 -2.07 -1.04
N SER A 12 0.29 -0.84 -0.56
CA SER A 12 -0.79 -0.36 0.29
C SER A 12 -1.52 0.78 -0.40
N LEU A 13 -2.85 0.76 -0.30
CA LEU A 13 -3.71 1.85 -0.71
C LEU A 13 -4.30 2.49 0.54
N TYR A 14 -3.96 3.75 0.79
CA TYR A 14 -4.60 4.56 1.80
C TYR A 14 -5.60 5.52 1.15
N ALA A 15 -6.65 5.87 1.87
CA ALA A 15 -7.61 6.86 1.41
C ALA A 15 -8.15 7.70 2.58
N ASN A 16 -8.24 9.01 2.36
CA ASN A 16 -8.94 9.93 3.26
C ASN A 16 -9.72 10.97 2.43
N GLU A 17 -10.27 11.99 3.08
CA GLU A 17 -11.07 13.01 2.41
C GLU A 17 -10.31 13.84 1.36
N LYS A 18 -8.98 13.83 1.41
CA LYS A 18 -8.13 14.65 0.53
C LYS A 18 -7.44 13.88 -0.58
N ALA A 19 -7.22 12.56 -0.44
CA ALA A 19 -6.44 11.81 -1.40
C ALA A 19 -6.61 10.28 -1.30
N PHE A 20 -6.29 9.63 -2.42
CA PHE A 20 -5.75 8.27 -2.42
C PHE A 20 -4.23 8.33 -2.36
N ILE A 21 -3.61 7.42 -1.61
CA ILE A 21 -2.17 7.30 -1.49
C ILE A 21 -1.80 5.84 -1.75
N VAL A 22 -1.14 5.58 -2.88
CA VAL A 22 -0.62 4.24 -3.20
C VAL A 22 0.87 4.19 -2.87
N GLN A 23 1.28 3.25 -2.03
CA GLN A 23 2.66 3.07 -1.63
C GLN A 23 3.13 1.64 -1.91
N THR A 24 4.28 1.50 -2.58
CA THR A 24 4.95 0.21 -2.74
C THR A 24 5.32 -0.37 -1.37
N GLN A 25 5.09 -1.68 -1.20
CA GLN A 25 5.62 -2.44 -0.09
C GLN A 25 6.64 -3.46 -0.58
N SER A 26 7.70 -3.64 0.20
CA SER A 26 8.77 -4.59 -0.09
C SER A 26 9.17 -5.32 1.18
N GLY A 27 9.86 -6.45 1.05
CA GLY A 27 10.32 -7.17 2.22
C GLY A 27 10.67 -8.63 2.00
N PHE A 28 10.72 -9.35 3.12
CA PHE A 28 10.91 -10.79 3.19
C PHE A 28 10.18 -11.31 4.43
N ARG A 29 9.08 -12.04 4.24
CA ARG A 29 8.12 -12.51 5.28
C ARG A 29 7.40 -11.39 6.04
N LEU A 30 8.12 -10.34 6.44
CA LEU A 30 7.61 -9.07 6.89
C LEU A 30 7.64 -8.07 5.73
N LEU A 31 6.58 -7.30 5.57
CA LEU A 31 6.46 -6.25 4.55
C LEU A 31 6.46 -4.89 5.24
N MET A 32 7.13 -3.91 4.63
CA MET A 32 7.11 -2.52 5.08
C MET A 32 7.02 -1.59 3.87
N LEU A 33 6.68 -0.31 4.11
CA LEU A 33 6.68 0.71 3.07
C LEU A 33 8.08 0.84 2.48
N ASP A 34 8.17 0.71 1.16
CA ASP A 34 9.42 0.87 0.44
C ASP A 34 9.58 2.31 -0.03
N THR A 35 10.21 3.13 0.83
CA THR A 35 10.38 4.56 0.56
C THR A 35 11.48 4.86 -0.47
N LEU A 36 12.09 3.85 -1.10
CA LEU A 36 12.86 4.05 -2.34
C LEU A 36 11.95 4.55 -3.46
N PHE A 37 10.67 4.15 -3.42
CA PHE A 37 9.66 4.57 -4.36
C PHE A 37 8.72 5.58 -3.69
N PRO A 38 8.60 6.81 -4.22
CA PRO A 38 7.72 7.82 -3.64
C PRO A 38 6.24 7.39 -3.73
N PRO A 39 5.38 7.86 -2.82
CA PRO A 39 3.96 7.56 -2.87
C PRO A 39 3.30 8.21 -4.10
N HIS A 40 2.36 7.49 -4.72
CA HIS A 40 1.44 8.11 -5.66
C HIS A 40 0.30 8.76 -4.87
N ILE A 41 0.30 10.09 -4.78
CA ILE A 41 -0.74 10.87 -4.11
C ILE A 41 -1.70 11.40 -5.18
N LEU A 42 -2.95 10.93 -5.16
CA LEU A 42 -3.97 11.22 -6.17
C LEU A 42 -5.18 11.91 -5.52
N PRO A 43 -5.85 12.86 -6.20
CA PRO A 43 -7.04 13.51 -5.66
C PRO A 43 -8.21 12.51 -5.52
N PRO A 44 -9.19 12.77 -4.64
CA PRO A 44 -10.25 11.81 -4.32
C PRO A 44 -11.24 11.59 -5.47
N ASN A 45 -11.26 12.50 -6.46
CA ASN A 45 -12.06 12.40 -7.67
C ASN A 45 -11.29 11.83 -8.88
N VAL A 46 -10.09 11.27 -8.66
CA VAL A 46 -9.31 10.62 -9.72
C VAL A 46 -10.13 9.51 -10.39
N ASP A 47 -10.01 9.38 -11.71
CA ASP A 47 -10.66 8.31 -12.45
C ASP A 47 -10.06 6.93 -12.10
N ASP A 48 -10.82 5.88 -12.40
CA ASP A 48 -10.44 4.52 -12.06
C ASP A 48 -9.17 4.06 -12.78
N ASN A 49 -8.98 4.49 -14.03
CA ASN A 49 -7.85 4.10 -14.83
C ASN A 49 -6.53 4.65 -14.25
N LEU A 50 -6.49 5.92 -13.85
CA LEU A 50 -5.31 6.52 -13.21
C LEU A 50 -5.01 5.90 -11.84
N LEU A 51 -6.03 5.58 -11.04
CA LEU A 51 -5.84 4.86 -9.78
C LEU A 51 -5.25 3.46 -10.03
N GLY A 52 -5.79 2.72 -11.00
CA GLY A 52 -5.29 1.39 -11.35
C GLY A 52 -3.87 1.40 -11.92
N GLN A 53 -3.50 2.45 -12.68
CA GLN A 53 -2.12 2.66 -13.14
C GLN A 53 -1.16 2.85 -11.96
N ALA A 54 -1.53 3.68 -10.98
CA ALA A 54 -0.72 3.89 -9.78
C ALA A 54 -0.54 2.62 -8.95
N ILE A 55 -1.62 1.84 -8.76
CA ILE A 55 -1.57 0.53 -8.09
C ILE A 55 -0.64 -0.42 -8.83
N SER A 56 -0.80 -0.52 -10.16
CA SER A 56 0.02 -1.40 -11.00
C SER A 56 1.50 -1.01 -10.97
N GLN A 57 1.80 0.29 -10.97
CA GLN A 57 3.17 0.78 -10.89
C GLN A 57 3.80 0.49 -9.51
N ALA A 58 3.05 0.68 -8.43
CA ALA A 58 3.52 0.38 -7.09
C ALA A 58 3.81 -1.11 -6.91
N LEU A 59 2.97 -2.00 -7.44
CA LEU A 59 3.18 -3.44 -7.44
C LEU A 59 4.43 -3.84 -8.25
N LYS A 60 4.63 -3.28 -9.45
CA LYS A 60 5.83 -3.52 -10.27
C LYS A 60 7.13 -3.11 -9.57
N ASN A 61 7.08 -2.11 -8.71
CA ASN A 61 8.22 -1.64 -7.94
C ASN A 61 8.50 -2.49 -6.69
N SER A 62 7.58 -3.38 -6.29
CA SER A 62 7.72 -4.21 -5.09
C SER A 62 8.91 -5.15 -5.22
N ARG A 63 9.71 -5.22 -4.15
CA ARG A 63 10.94 -6.02 -4.09
C ARG A 63 10.81 -7.12 -3.02
N THR A 64 11.25 -8.32 -3.38
CA THR A 64 11.42 -9.43 -2.43
C THR A 64 12.90 -9.56 -2.10
N PHE A 65 13.27 -9.40 -0.83
CA PHE A 65 14.68 -9.49 -0.42
C PHE A 65 15.07 -10.93 -0.13
N LYS A 66 16.31 -11.29 -0.50
CA LYS A 66 16.92 -12.54 -0.05
C LYS A 66 17.24 -12.46 1.44
N TYR A 67 16.81 -13.47 2.21
CA TYR A 67 17.11 -13.54 3.63
C TYR A 67 18.62 -13.41 3.91
N GLY A 68 18.96 -12.53 4.86
CA GLY A 68 20.35 -12.30 5.28
C GLY A 68 21.19 -11.43 4.34
N SER A 69 20.65 -10.97 3.21
CA SER A 69 21.33 -10.01 2.34
C SER A 69 21.55 -8.66 3.05
N GLU A 70 22.53 -7.91 2.58
CA GLU A 70 22.82 -6.58 3.12
C GLU A 70 21.65 -5.61 2.90
N GLU A 71 20.98 -5.71 1.75
CA GLU A 71 19.74 -4.98 1.48
C GLU A 71 18.63 -5.32 2.47
N CYS A 72 18.42 -6.62 2.77
CA CYS A 72 17.45 -7.06 3.76
C CYS A 72 17.77 -6.48 5.14
N LYS A 73 19.03 -6.56 5.59
CA LYS A 73 19.46 -6.02 6.88
C LYS A 73 19.22 -4.51 6.98
N ASN A 74 19.63 -3.75 5.96
CA ASN A 74 19.44 -2.29 5.94
C ASN A 74 17.98 -1.88 5.84
N PHE A 75 17.16 -2.64 5.09
CA PHE A 75 15.73 -2.38 4.98
C PHE A 75 15.00 -2.59 6.31
N PHE A 76 15.39 -3.62 7.07
CA PHE A 76 14.79 -3.93 8.38
C PHE A 76 15.51 -3.29 9.58
N ASP A 77 16.56 -2.49 9.36
CA ASP A 77 17.24 -1.78 10.43
C ASP A 77 16.26 -0.95 11.28
N PRO A 78 16.20 -1.15 12.61
CA PRO A 78 15.20 -0.54 13.46
C PRO A 78 15.23 1.00 13.48
N VAL A 79 16.42 1.60 13.36
CA VAL A 79 16.58 3.05 13.39
C VAL A 79 16.17 3.63 12.05
N GLN A 80 16.71 3.08 10.96
CA GLN A 80 16.43 3.56 9.62
C GLN A 80 14.96 3.39 9.24
N ARG A 81 14.31 2.27 9.63
CA ARG A 81 12.87 2.06 9.31
C ARG A 81 11.98 3.11 9.97
N VAL A 82 12.29 3.52 11.21
CA VAL A 82 11.53 4.57 11.92
C VAL A 82 11.76 5.93 11.26
N GLN A 83 13.00 6.23 10.87
CA GLN A 83 13.33 7.45 10.14
C GLN A 83 12.60 7.52 8.79
N ARG A 84 12.69 6.46 7.97
CA ARG A 84 11.98 6.36 6.68
C ARG A 84 10.47 6.54 6.83
N TYR A 85 9.88 5.89 7.84
CA TYR A 85 8.46 6.03 8.11
C TYR A 85 8.07 7.47 8.48
N ASN A 86 8.81 8.11 9.39
CA ASN A 86 8.52 9.48 9.79
C ASN A 86 8.66 10.46 8.61
N GLN A 87 9.70 10.30 7.79
CA GLN A 87 9.88 11.10 6.56
C GLN A 87 8.72 10.91 5.58
N TRP A 88 8.24 9.68 5.40
CA TRP A 88 7.08 9.40 4.57
C TRP A 88 5.80 10.06 5.10
N VAL A 89 5.57 9.98 6.42
CA VAL A 89 4.44 10.65 7.08
C VAL A 89 4.50 12.16 6.89
N ASP A 90 5.67 12.77 7.11
CA ASP A 90 5.84 14.21 6.95
C ASP A 90 5.66 14.66 5.51
N HIS A 91 6.20 13.92 4.55
CA HIS A 91 6.02 14.21 3.12
C HIS A 91 4.54 14.24 2.72
N ILE A 92 3.76 13.22 3.11
CA ILE A 92 2.32 13.17 2.80
C ILE A 92 1.57 14.27 3.56
N ARG A 93 1.89 14.45 4.84
CA ARG A 93 1.26 15.46 5.71
C ARG A 93 1.43 16.85 5.08
N GLU A 94 2.64 17.20 4.65
CA GLU A 94 2.95 18.49 4.04
C GLU A 94 2.29 18.64 2.67
N THR A 95 2.38 17.61 1.83
CA THR A 95 1.76 17.61 0.49
C THR A 95 0.25 17.83 0.55
N LEU A 96 -0.43 17.24 1.55
CA LEU A 96 -1.87 17.37 1.74
C LEU A 96 -2.28 18.52 2.69
N GLY A 97 -1.31 19.29 3.20
CA GLY A 97 -1.55 20.44 4.07
C GLY A 97 -2.17 20.08 5.44
N TYR A 98 -1.83 18.92 6.01
CA TYR A 98 -2.21 18.58 7.38
C TYR A 98 -1.21 19.17 8.37
N LYS A 99 -1.70 19.71 9.49
CA LYS A 99 -0.83 20.29 10.53
C LYS A 99 -0.17 19.23 11.41
N THR A 100 -0.85 18.10 11.62
CA THR A 100 -0.41 17.06 12.55
C THR A 100 -0.58 15.67 11.95
N LYS A 101 0.26 14.72 12.40
CA LYS A 101 0.13 13.30 12.09
C LYS A 101 -1.27 12.77 12.43
N SER A 102 -1.80 13.14 13.58
CA SER A 102 -3.14 12.73 14.01
C SER A 102 -4.23 13.22 13.06
N ALA A 103 -4.10 14.41 12.48
CA ALA A 103 -5.05 14.92 11.50
C ALA A 103 -4.95 14.16 10.17
N LEU A 104 -3.74 13.83 9.71
CA LEU A 104 -3.53 13.03 8.50
C LEU A 104 -4.23 11.66 8.58
N PHE A 105 -4.01 10.95 9.68
CA PHE A 105 -4.52 9.58 9.84
C PHE A 105 -5.95 9.50 10.36
N ARG A 106 -6.57 10.63 10.73
CA ARG A 106 -7.95 10.64 11.21
C ARG A 106 -8.87 10.14 10.07
N ARG A 107 -9.57 9.03 10.30
CA ARG A 107 -10.46 8.38 9.32
C ARG A 107 -9.74 7.93 8.03
N MET A 108 -8.43 7.71 8.10
CA MET A 108 -7.71 7.16 6.96
C MET A 108 -8.03 5.67 6.83
N MET A 109 -8.63 5.29 5.72
CA MET A 109 -8.85 3.90 5.33
C MET A 109 -7.57 3.30 4.75
N MET A 110 -7.42 1.98 4.83
CA MET A 110 -6.28 1.28 4.24
C MET A 110 -6.70 -0.07 3.68
N CYS A 111 -6.30 -0.35 2.44
CA CYS A 111 -6.34 -1.66 1.82
C CYS A 111 -4.92 -2.18 1.61
N SER A 112 -4.71 -3.45 1.95
CA SER A 112 -3.50 -4.19 1.58
C SER A 112 -3.69 -4.74 0.17
N ILE A 113 -2.68 -4.63 -0.69
CA ILE A 113 -2.73 -5.13 -2.06
C ILE A 113 -1.60 -6.14 -2.25
N LYS A 114 -1.97 -7.33 -2.71
CA LYS A 114 -1.04 -8.40 -3.08
C LYS A 114 -1.29 -8.77 -4.54
N MET A 115 -0.24 -9.01 -5.30
CA MET A 115 -0.30 -9.57 -6.65
C MET A 115 0.59 -10.80 -6.74
N ASP A 116 0.10 -11.83 -7.42
CA ASP A 116 0.93 -12.93 -7.91
C ASP A 116 0.76 -13.10 -9.43
N SER A 117 1.21 -14.23 -9.99
CA SER A 117 1.13 -14.50 -11.43
C SER A 117 -0.29 -14.55 -12.02
N LYS A 118 -1.33 -14.68 -11.20
CA LYS A 118 -2.72 -14.93 -11.63
C LYS A 118 -3.66 -13.81 -11.24
N GLU A 119 -3.49 -13.27 -10.03
CA GLU A 119 -4.46 -12.36 -9.45
C GLU A 119 -3.84 -11.22 -8.64
N ILE A 120 -4.60 -10.12 -8.58
CA ILE A 120 -4.46 -9.01 -7.65
C ILE A 120 -5.56 -9.16 -6.60
N ILE A 121 -5.16 -9.24 -5.34
CA ILE A 121 -6.03 -9.34 -4.17
C ILE A 121 -5.95 -8.00 -3.44
N ILE A 122 -7.10 -7.35 -3.26
CA ILE A 122 -7.23 -6.09 -2.52
C ILE A 122 -8.04 -6.37 -1.25
N SER A 123 -7.36 -6.35 -0.12
CA SER A 123 -7.91 -6.70 1.19
C SER A 123 -8.21 -5.44 2.00
N PRO A 124 -9.48 -5.17 2.35
CA PRO A 124 -9.84 -4.04 3.21
C PRO A 124 -9.40 -4.28 4.66
N ASN A 125 -9.11 -3.18 5.35
CA ASN A 125 -8.77 -3.21 6.77
C ASN A 125 -9.68 -2.29 7.59
N LYS A 126 -9.76 -2.59 8.88
CA LYS A 126 -10.39 -1.76 9.91
C LYS A 126 -9.35 -0.84 10.53
N HIS A 127 -9.62 0.46 10.59
CA HIS A 127 -8.81 1.45 11.28
C HIS A 127 -9.00 1.32 12.80
N ILE A 128 -7.95 0.92 13.51
CA ILE A 128 -8.04 0.63 14.95
C ILE A 128 -7.71 1.87 15.77
N ARG A 129 -6.55 2.48 15.49
CA ARG A 129 -6.06 3.68 16.20
C ARG A 129 -4.89 4.28 15.45
N SER A 130 -4.72 5.60 15.55
CA SER A 130 -3.57 6.32 14.99
C SER A 130 -3.26 5.89 13.55
N ASP A 131 -2.14 5.22 13.33
CA ASP A 131 -1.61 4.69 12.08
C ASP A 131 -1.59 3.15 12.05
N ALA A 132 -2.56 2.52 12.71
CA ALA A 132 -2.69 1.07 12.79
C ALA A 132 -4.05 0.59 12.25
N TRP A 133 -3.98 -0.46 11.43
CA TRP A 133 -5.13 -1.13 10.83
C TRP A 133 -5.03 -2.65 11.03
N GLU A 134 -6.18 -3.31 11.00
CA GLU A 134 -6.32 -4.77 11.14
C GLU A 134 -7.17 -5.33 10.00
N GLY A 135 -6.83 -6.51 9.48
CA GLY A 135 -7.52 -7.13 8.36
C GLY A 135 -8.99 -7.42 8.62
N ILE A 136 -9.81 -7.36 7.58
CA ILE A 136 -11.22 -7.77 7.61
C ILE A 136 -11.38 -9.04 6.77
N ASP A 137 -11.79 -10.13 7.41
CA ASP A 137 -11.98 -11.42 6.72
C ASP A 137 -13.17 -11.41 5.74
N GLY A 138 -13.02 -12.14 4.63
CA GLY A 138 -14.10 -12.44 3.70
C GLY A 138 -14.62 -11.24 2.88
N LYS A 139 -13.80 -10.19 2.74
CA LYS A 139 -14.13 -8.96 1.99
C LYS A 139 -13.12 -8.60 0.91
N ASP A 140 -12.24 -9.55 0.57
CA ASP A 140 -11.24 -9.35 -0.48
C ASP A 140 -11.90 -9.14 -1.84
N ILE A 141 -11.33 -8.22 -2.62
CA ILE A 141 -11.61 -8.09 -4.05
C ILE A 141 -10.50 -8.80 -4.81
N ILE A 142 -10.87 -9.78 -5.65
CA ILE A 142 -9.95 -10.59 -6.43
C ILE A 142 -10.12 -10.21 -7.91
N ILE A 143 -9.03 -9.80 -8.55
CA ILE A 143 -8.99 -9.31 -9.93
C ILE A 143 -7.93 -10.09 -10.69
N PRO A 144 -8.25 -10.74 -11.82
CA PRO A 144 -7.23 -11.36 -12.67
C PRO A 144 -6.18 -10.35 -13.15
N VAL A 145 -4.90 -10.75 -13.27
CA VAL A 145 -3.80 -9.83 -13.64
C VAL A 145 -3.85 -9.30 -15.08
N ASP A 146 -4.65 -9.92 -15.94
CA ASP A 146 -4.84 -9.51 -17.35
C ASP A 146 -5.89 -8.40 -17.53
N ARG A 147 -6.52 -7.98 -16.43
CA ARG A 147 -7.53 -6.94 -16.40
C ARG A 147 -6.94 -5.56 -16.66
N ASN A 148 -7.76 -4.67 -17.20
CA ASN A 148 -7.31 -3.31 -17.51
C ASN A 148 -7.22 -2.46 -16.23
N TYR A 149 -6.51 -1.33 -16.32
CA TYR A 149 -6.32 -0.44 -15.17
C TYR A 149 -7.62 0.13 -14.61
N SER A 150 -8.66 0.35 -15.44
CA SER A 150 -9.95 0.82 -14.94
C SER A 150 -10.60 -0.21 -14.01
N GLU A 151 -10.55 -1.50 -14.34
CA GLU A 151 -11.09 -2.57 -13.49
C GLU A 151 -10.32 -2.66 -12.17
N ILE A 152 -8.99 -2.49 -12.19
CA ILE A 152 -8.16 -2.44 -10.97
C ILE A 152 -8.58 -1.27 -10.07
N GLY A 153 -8.75 -0.07 -10.64
CA GLY A 153 -9.18 1.11 -9.88
C GLY A 153 -10.59 0.99 -9.31
N GLN A 154 -11.52 0.39 -10.07
CA GLN A 154 -12.88 0.12 -9.60
C GLN A 154 -12.88 -0.86 -8.42
N GLY A 155 -12.14 -1.97 -8.55
CA GLY A 155 -12.00 -2.94 -7.47
C GLY A 155 -11.35 -2.34 -6.23
N ALA A 156 -10.37 -1.44 -6.40
CA ALA A 156 -9.76 -0.72 -5.30
C ALA A 156 -10.75 0.19 -4.55
N LYS A 157 -11.57 0.97 -5.26
CA LYS A 157 -12.62 1.79 -4.67
C LYS A 157 -13.70 0.93 -4.00
N GLN A 158 -14.06 -0.21 -4.59
CA GLN A 158 -14.97 -1.18 -3.99
C GLN A 158 -14.42 -1.74 -2.68
N ALA A 159 -13.15 -2.18 -2.65
CA ALA A 159 -12.51 -2.69 -1.44
C ALA A 159 -12.50 -1.63 -0.33
N LEU A 160 -12.18 -0.37 -0.65
CA LEU A 160 -12.23 0.74 0.31
C LEU A 160 -13.62 0.93 0.93
N SER A 161 -14.70 0.65 0.19
CA SER A 161 -16.06 0.71 0.74
C SER A 161 -16.35 -0.33 1.83
N TYR A 162 -15.49 -1.35 1.97
CA TYR A 162 -15.57 -2.37 3.01
C TYR A 162 -14.67 -2.08 4.22
N CYS A 163 -13.81 -1.06 4.17
CA CYS A 163 -13.02 -0.60 5.31
C CYS A 163 -13.92 -0.11 6.45
N LYS A 164 -13.41 -0.18 7.68
CA LYS A 164 -14.16 0.17 8.90
C LYS A 164 -13.36 1.05 9.85
#